data_AF-A0A426JRL8-F1
#
_entry.id   AF-A0A426JRL8-F1
#
_cell.length_a   1.000
_cell.length_b   1.000
_cell.length_c   1.000
_cell.angle_alpha   90.00
_cell.angle_beta   90.00
_cell.angle_gamma   90.00
#
_symmetry.space_group_name_H-M   'P 1'
#
loop_
_entity.id
_entity.type
_entity.pdbx_description
1 polymer ?
#
loop_
_entity_poly.entity_id
_entity_poly.type
_entity_poly.pdbx_seq_one_letter_code
_entity_poly.pdbx_strand_id
1 'polypeptide(L)'
;MKVRIIYLNIVFFAFISCDKTDENIIRHNKNSFFISKNLNGEVVPLKDFNLNKTITVFDTLIILGKSPFQTKKGSAFFNVYHKTKYNFLGSIGVKGDGPWHNEWSEIHHNQQISISNANQFLWLYNYNNGFVAKLNLSKTIESKSSKPVIDTTILVNAKKFPYLSLNITNDNLIATPWLNETPQSLIKKIDLENNSLKKIKLSPTIKNSNILPSEILNSLYSSSIKVNQQTGKIAQAMYIFDRINIYDNNLNREISIVDGENWVDNYYDAKEIDIKSNFIKDKVNGYSRLTVSNNFIFALKSTYNSSQKNISEVRVYDWRGKPLFFLTINNPVLDFSFDEKTKTLYALDHINDLILKYGLNEIIRKWQNN
;
A
#
# COMPACT_ATOMS: atom_id res chain seq x y z
N MET A 1 66.35 -22.49 -33.50
CA MET A 1 65.68 -21.45 -32.70
C MET A 1 64.19 -21.48 -33.08
N LYS A 2 63.32 -22.08 -32.26
CA LYS A 2 61.89 -22.23 -32.57
C LYS A 2 61.11 -21.06 -31.96
N VAL A 3 60.49 -20.24 -32.82
CA VAL A 3 59.60 -19.15 -32.42
C VAL A 3 58.25 -19.74 -32.02
N ARG A 4 57.80 -19.45 -30.79
CA ARG A 4 56.44 -19.77 -30.32
C ARG A 4 55.52 -18.59 -30.64
N ILE A 5 54.51 -18.84 -31.47
CA ILE A 5 53.39 -17.92 -31.68
C ILE A 5 52.36 -18.21 -30.60
N ILE A 6 52.08 -17.23 -29.75
CA ILE A 6 51.04 -17.28 -28.71
C ILE A 6 49.73 -16.82 -29.37
N TYR A 7 48.75 -17.72 -29.47
CA TYR A 7 47.39 -17.38 -29.86
C TYR A 7 46.69 -16.65 -28.70
N LEU A 8 46.43 -15.35 -28.89
CA LEU A 8 45.61 -14.54 -28.01
C LEU A 8 44.13 -14.83 -28.30
N ASN A 9 43.51 -15.74 -27.54
CA ASN A 9 42.06 -15.93 -27.58
C ASN A 9 41.37 -14.77 -26.86
N ILE A 10 40.99 -13.75 -27.62
CA ILE A 10 40.08 -12.70 -27.16
C ILE A 10 38.67 -13.31 -27.11
N VAL A 11 38.26 -13.76 -25.93
CA VAL A 11 36.87 -14.12 -25.66
C VAL A 11 36.07 -12.82 -25.54
N PHE A 12 35.41 -12.42 -26.62
CA PHE A 12 34.36 -11.41 -26.57
C PHE A 12 33.16 -12.00 -25.81
N PHE A 13 33.10 -11.75 -24.50
CA PHE A 13 31.83 -11.82 -23.78
C PHE A 13 30.98 -10.66 -24.27
N ALA A 14 30.15 -10.93 -25.30
CA ALA A 14 29.00 -10.11 -25.58
C ALA A 14 28.09 -10.19 -24.35
N PHE A 15 28.21 -9.19 -23.46
CA PHE A 15 27.15 -8.87 -22.52
C PHE A 15 25.95 -8.42 -23.36
N ILE A 16 25.15 -9.40 -23.80
CA ILE A 16 23.76 -9.15 -24.15
C ILE A 16 23.12 -8.77 -22.82
N SER A 17 23.17 -7.47 -22.52
CA SER A 17 22.24 -6.84 -21.59
C SER A 17 20.87 -7.03 -22.22
N CYS A 18 20.25 -8.17 -21.92
CA CYS A 18 18.84 -8.36 -22.12
C CYS A 18 18.17 -7.44 -21.09
N ASP A 19 18.03 -6.17 -21.44
CA ASP A 19 16.96 -5.35 -20.89
C ASP A 19 15.68 -6.09 -21.28
N LYS A 20 15.21 -6.95 -20.37
CA LYS A 20 13.88 -7.53 -20.45
C LYS A 20 12.90 -6.36 -20.39
N THR A 21 12.62 -5.83 -21.57
CA THR A 21 11.42 -5.05 -21.87
C THR A 21 10.25 -5.78 -21.24
N ASP A 22 9.41 -5.05 -20.51
CA ASP A 22 8.26 -5.52 -19.74
C ASP A 22 7.49 -6.72 -20.37
N GLU A 23 7.96 -7.96 -20.17
CA GLU A 23 7.47 -9.14 -20.92
C GLU A 23 6.02 -9.53 -20.53
N ASN A 24 5.47 -8.98 -19.45
CA ASN A 24 4.15 -9.33 -18.90
C ASN A 24 3.31 -8.08 -18.55
N ILE A 25 2.97 -7.28 -19.57
CA ILE A 25 1.98 -6.21 -19.42
C ILE A 25 0.58 -6.76 -19.74
N ILE A 26 -0.37 -6.54 -18.84
CA ILE A 26 -1.78 -6.80 -19.09
C ILE A 26 -2.51 -5.47 -19.17
N ARG A 27 -3.00 -5.15 -20.37
CA ARG A 27 -3.77 -3.94 -20.62
C ARG A 27 -5.25 -4.22 -20.45
N HIS A 28 -5.91 -3.38 -19.65
CA HIS A 28 -7.36 -3.42 -19.46
C HIS A 28 -7.97 -2.06 -19.71
N ASN A 29 -9.28 -2.06 -19.92
CA ASN A 29 -10.13 -0.90 -19.79
C ASN A 29 -11.35 -1.26 -18.93
N LYS A 30 -12.28 -0.31 -18.74
CA LYS A 30 -13.51 -0.55 -17.97
C LYS A 30 -14.33 -1.74 -18.45
N ASN A 31 -14.28 -2.08 -19.75
CA ASN A 31 -15.01 -3.19 -20.35
C ASN A 31 -14.28 -4.55 -20.21
N SER A 32 -13.02 -4.55 -19.76
CA SER A 32 -12.26 -5.78 -19.52
C SER A 32 -12.73 -6.54 -18.26
N PHE A 33 -13.52 -5.91 -17.40
CA PHE A 33 -13.97 -6.52 -16.14
C PHE A 33 -15.15 -7.44 -16.35
N PHE A 34 -15.05 -8.65 -15.79
CA PHE A 34 -16.08 -9.68 -15.91
C PHE A 34 -17.41 -9.24 -15.30
N ILE A 35 -17.38 -8.55 -14.15
CA ILE A 35 -18.57 -8.00 -13.51
C ILE A 35 -18.35 -6.51 -13.26
N SER A 36 -19.29 -5.69 -13.71
CA SER A 36 -19.41 -4.29 -13.30
C SER A 36 -20.64 -4.11 -12.41
N LYS A 37 -20.49 -3.46 -11.25
CA LYS A 37 -21.58 -3.31 -10.28
C LYS A 37 -21.50 -1.97 -9.56
N ASN A 38 -22.63 -1.27 -9.52
CA ASN A 38 -22.86 -0.18 -8.59
C ASN A 38 -23.20 -0.76 -7.21
N LEU A 39 -22.45 -0.35 -6.20
CA LEU A 39 -22.62 -0.79 -4.82
C LEU A 39 -23.35 0.29 -4.02
N ASN A 40 -24.42 -0.13 -3.34
CA ASN A 40 -25.10 0.68 -2.33
C ASN A 40 -24.67 0.18 -0.95
N GLY A 41 -24.07 1.06 -0.16
CA GLY A 41 -23.47 0.71 1.12
C GLY A 41 -24.48 0.78 2.26
N GLU A 42 -24.35 -0.12 3.22
CA GLU A 42 -25.01 0.02 4.50
C GLU A 42 -24.13 0.85 5.44
N VAL A 43 -24.72 1.87 6.08
CA VAL A 43 -24.02 2.65 7.10
C VAL A 43 -23.73 1.77 8.31
N VAL A 44 -22.46 1.76 8.72
CA VAL A 44 -22.02 1.14 9.95
C VAL A 44 -22.32 2.12 11.10
N PRO A 45 -23.16 1.77 12.08
CA PRO A 45 -23.65 2.70 13.09
C PRO A 45 -22.63 2.88 14.23
N LEU A 46 -21.40 3.31 13.91
CA LEU A 46 -20.40 3.68 14.90
C LEU A 46 -20.64 5.11 15.39
N LYS A 47 -20.40 5.35 16.67
CA LYS A 47 -20.40 6.69 17.27
C LYS A 47 -18.97 7.20 17.41
N ASP A 48 -18.80 8.52 17.36
CA ASP A 48 -17.58 9.26 17.72
C ASP A 48 -16.31 8.82 16.97
N PHE A 49 -16.37 8.80 15.63
CA PHE A 49 -15.25 8.41 14.77
C PHE A 49 -14.66 9.57 13.94
N ASN A 50 -14.97 10.82 14.30
CA ASN A 50 -14.47 11.99 13.61
C ASN A 50 -12.92 11.99 13.55
N LEU A 51 -12.37 12.42 12.42
CA LEU A 51 -10.92 12.56 12.12
C LEU A 51 -10.15 11.27 11.82
N ASN A 52 -10.82 10.11 11.71
CA ASN A 52 -10.16 8.90 11.25
C ASN A 52 -9.77 9.01 9.76
N LYS A 53 -8.61 8.46 9.41
CA LYS A 53 -8.05 8.46 8.04
C LYS A 53 -7.80 7.06 7.50
N THR A 54 -7.78 6.06 8.38
CA THR A 54 -7.60 4.67 8.00
C THR A 54 -8.66 3.79 8.64
N ILE A 55 -9.03 2.73 7.92
CA ILE A 55 -9.90 1.68 8.42
C ILE A 55 -9.20 0.34 8.23
N THR A 56 -9.18 -0.49 9.27
CA THR A 56 -8.77 -1.89 9.15
C THR A 56 -9.86 -2.77 9.73
N VAL A 57 -10.31 -3.76 8.96
CA VAL A 57 -11.29 -4.72 9.42
C VAL A 57 -10.70 -6.11 9.36
N PHE A 58 -10.76 -6.81 10.48
CA PHE A 58 -10.22 -8.15 10.56
C PHE A 58 -10.87 -8.93 11.70
N ASP A 59 -11.20 -10.19 11.44
CA ASP A 59 -11.90 -11.08 12.36
C ASP A 59 -13.12 -10.41 13.03
N THR A 60 -13.07 -10.07 14.31
CA THR A 60 -14.17 -9.45 15.06
C THR A 60 -14.03 -7.94 15.23
N LEU A 61 -12.98 -7.32 14.69
CA LEU A 61 -12.63 -5.92 14.96
C LEU A 61 -12.80 -5.01 13.75
N ILE A 62 -13.21 -3.78 14.03
CA ILE A 62 -13.01 -2.61 13.18
C ILE A 62 -12.05 -1.69 13.93
N ILE A 63 -10.93 -1.35 13.30
CA ILE A 63 -9.90 -0.48 13.84
C ILE A 63 -9.88 0.78 12.98
N LEU A 64 -10.10 1.93 13.60
CA LEU A 64 -10.04 3.21 12.95
C LEU A 64 -8.79 3.95 13.42
N GLY A 65 -7.95 4.34 12.47
CA GLY A 65 -6.72 5.07 12.74
C GLY A 65 -6.85 6.54 12.40
N LYS A 66 -6.32 7.40 13.26
CA LYS A 66 -6.24 8.85 13.05
C LYS A 66 -4.95 9.22 12.33
N SER A 67 -4.96 10.37 11.66
CA SER A 67 -3.74 10.92 11.05
C SER A 67 -2.69 11.24 12.14
N PRO A 68 -1.43 10.81 12.00
CA PRO A 68 -0.37 11.15 12.96
C PRO A 68 -0.15 12.66 13.11
N PHE A 69 -0.37 13.41 12.02
CA PHE A 69 -0.17 14.86 11.95
C PHE A 69 -1.36 15.67 12.47
N GLN A 70 -2.57 15.08 12.53
CA GLN A 70 -3.78 15.78 13.01
C GLN A 70 -4.21 15.32 14.41
N THR A 71 -3.63 14.24 14.92
CA THR A 71 -3.91 13.75 16.26
C THR A 71 -3.36 14.73 17.27
N LYS A 72 -4.17 15.15 18.25
CA LYS A 72 -3.74 16.06 19.33
C LYS A 72 -2.95 15.28 20.38
N LYS A 73 -1.98 15.94 21.02
CA LYS A 73 -1.25 15.36 22.18
C LYS A 73 -2.25 14.91 23.25
N GLY A 74 -1.99 13.76 23.88
CA GLY A 74 -2.88 13.10 24.84
C GLY A 74 -4.05 12.33 24.22
N SER A 75 -4.29 12.45 22.91
CA SER A 75 -5.32 11.68 22.21
C SER A 75 -4.78 10.34 21.70
N ALA A 76 -5.64 9.34 21.65
CA ALA A 76 -5.25 8.04 21.11
C ALA A 76 -5.21 8.03 19.57
N PHE A 77 -4.30 7.26 18.98
CA PHE A 77 -4.16 7.05 17.54
C PHE A 77 -5.21 6.12 16.96
N PHE A 78 -5.65 5.12 17.73
CA PHE A 78 -6.60 4.12 17.26
C PHE A 78 -7.83 4.07 18.14
N ASN A 79 -8.99 3.90 17.51
CA ASN A 79 -10.22 3.48 18.16
C ASN A 79 -10.62 2.10 17.64
N VAL A 80 -10.99 1.20 18.55
CA VAL A 80 -11.33 -0.18 18.23
C VAL A 80 -12.79 -0.45 18.58
N TYR A 81 -13.50 -1.11 17.67
CA TYR A 81 -14.91 -1.44 17.80
C TYR A 81 -15.13 -2.91 17.45
N HIS A 82 -16.17 -3.51 18.02
CA HIS A 82 -16.61 -4.83 17.62
C HIS A 82 -17.35 -4.75 16.28
N LYS A 83 -16.95 -5.54 15.29
CA LYS A 83 -17.44 -5.47 13.91
C LYS A 83 -18.93 -5.77 13.72
N THR A 84 -19.51 -6.64 14.54
CA THR A 84 -20.95 -6.99 14.45
C THR A 84 -21.83 -6.23 15.44
N LYS A 85 -21.38 -6.08 16.68
CA LYS A 85 -22.10 -5.37 17.74
C LYS A 85 -21.95 -3.85 17.66
N TYR A 86 -20.96 -3.35 16.92
CA TYR A 86 -20.66 -1.92 16.73
C TYR A 86 -20.35 -1.15 18.01
N ASN A 87 -20.17 -1.83 19.14
CA ASN A 87 -19.78 -1.21 20.40
C ASN A 87 -18.28 -0.92 20.43
N PHE A 88 -17.94 0.20 21.04
CA PHE A 88 -16.56 0.59 21.30
C PHE A 88 -15.90 -0.37 22.30
N LEU A 89 -14.68 -0.79 21.99
CA LEU A 89 -13.88 -1.73 22.79
C LEU A 89 -12.72 -1.05 23.51
N GLY A 90 -12.22 0.06 22.98
CA GLY A 90 -11.13 0.81 23.58
C GLY A 90 -10.37 1.66 22.57
N SER A 91 -9.55 2.55 23.08
CA SER A 91 -8.60 3.34 22.29
C SER A 91 -7.18 2.87 22.56
N ILE A 92 -6.30 2.90 21.56
CA ILE A 92 -4.94 2.37 21.67
C ILE A 92 -3.91 3.40 21.20
N GLY A 93 -2.82 3.50 21.97
CA GLY A 93 -1.63 4.29 21.66
C GLY A 93 -1.88 5.77 21.84
N VAL A 94 -1.25 6.40 22.82
CA VAL A 94 -1.45 7.83 23.11
C VAL A 94 -0.42 8.67 22.37
N LYS A 95 -0.84 9.77 21.74
CA LYS A 95 0.10 10.73 21.16
C LYS A 95 0.81 11.52 22.25
N GLY A 96 2.13 11.51 22.22
CA GLY A 96 2.93 12.27 23.16
C GLY A 96 4.44 12.09 22.95
N ASP A 97 5.20 12.64 23.89
CA ASP A 97 6.66 12.70 23.84
C ASP A 97 7.30 11.87 24.96
N GLY A 98 6.49 11.11 25.71
CA GLY A 98 6.95 10.20 26.74
C GLY A 98 7.70 8.98 26.17
N PRO A 99 8.07 8.02 27.05
CA PRO A 99 8.76 6.82 26.61
C PRO A 99 7.99 6.10 25.50
N TRP A 100 8.68 5.68 24.45
CA TRP A 100 8.08 5.15 23.23
C TRP A 100 7.21 3.89 23.43
N HIS A 101 7.34 3.20 24.57
CA HIS A 101 6.50 2.05 24.93
C HIS A 101 5.15 2.46 25.55
N ASN A 102 4.95 3.75 25.88
CA ASN A 102 3.72 4.29 26.45
C ASN A 102 3.06 5.35 25.54
N GLU A 103 3.87 6.21 24.94
CA GLU A 103 3.43 7.31 24.09
C GLU A 103 4.17 7.29 22.76
N TRP A 104 3.50 7.73 21.69
CA TRP A 104 4.11 7.83 20.36
C TRP A 104 3.99 9.25 19.83
N SER A 105 5.08 9.81 19.32
CA SER A 105 5.03 11.09 18.61
C SER A 105 4.26 10.95 17.29
N GLU A 106 4.53 9.86 16.57
CA GLU A 106 3.90 9.44 15.33
C GLU A 106 3.81 7.91 15.28
N ILE A 107 2.78 7.35 14.65
CA ILE A 107 2.67 5.92 14.42
C ILE A 107 1.92 5.66 13.12
N HIS A 108 2.39 4.71 12.33
CA HIS A 108 1.79 4.36 11.07
C HIS A 108 1.53 2.85 11.00
N HIS A 109 0.61 2.43 10.13
CA HIS A 109 0.32 1.03 9.88
C HIS A 109 -0.14 0.84 8.44
N ASN A 110 0.12 -0.34 7.88
CA ASN A 110 -0.28 -0.72 6.52
C ASN A 110 -1.38 -1.79 6.52
N GLN A 111 -2.27 -1.77 7.52
CA GLN A 111 -3.37 -2.74 7.68
C GLN A 111 -2.89 -4.21 7.77
N GLN A 112 -1.64 -4.45 8.19
CA GLN A 112 -1.08 -5.81 8.31
C GLN A 112 -1.47 -6.42 9.65
N ILE A 113 -2.45 -7.31 9.62
CA ILE A 113 -2.97 -8.01 10.79
C ILE A 113 -2.70 -9.51 10.68
N SER A 114 -2.51 -10.17 11.82
CA SER A 114 -2.35 -11.62 11.93
C SER A 114 -3.05 -12.17 13.16
N ILE A 115 -3.33 -13.47 13.15
CA ILE A 115 -3.79 -14.22 14.34
C ILE A 115 -2.70 -15.20 14.72
N SER A 116 -2.37 -15.26 16.01
CA SER A 116 -1.55 -16.32 16.57
C SER A 116 -2.01 -16.63 17.99
N ASN A 117 -2.15 -17.90 18.35
CA ASN A 117 -2.59 -18.35 19.68
C ASN A 117 -3.85 -17.62 20.17
N ALA A 118 -4.88 -17.55 19.31
CA ALA A 118 -6.15 -16.82 19.53
C ALA A 118 -6.02 -15.30 19.76
N ASN A 119 -4.82 -14.73 19.70
CA ASN A 119 -4.59 -13.29 19.81
C ASN A 119 -4.53 -12.66 18.42
N GLN A 120 -5.09 -11.47 18.30
CA GLN A 120 -5.03 -10.65 17.09
C GLN A 120 -3.89 -9.64 17.22
N PHE A 121 -3.09 -9.48 16.17
CA PHE A 121 -1.92 -8.60 16.16
C PHE A 121 -1.94 -7.63 15.00
N LEU A 122 -1.52 -6.39 15.24
CA LEU A 122 -1.35 -5.36 14.22
C LEU A 122 0.11 -4.93 14.15
N TRP A 123 0.66 -4.88 12.94
CA TRP A 123 1.99 -4.31 12.73
C TRP A 123 1.91 -2.80 12.56
N LEU A 124 2.77 -2.13 13.33
CA LEU A 124 2.91 -0.68 13.40
C LEU A 124 4.37 -0.32 13.11
N TYR A 125 4.61 0.91 12.65
CA TYR A 125 5.96 1.44 12.50
C TYR A 125 6.03 2.92 12.84
N ASN A 126 7.20 3.34 13.31
CA ASN A 126 7.54 4.74 13.55
C ASN A 126 8.91 5.02 12.91
N TYR A 127 8.91 5.87 11.90
CA TYR A 127 10.11 6.24 11.16
C TYR A 127 11.10 7.02 12.04
N ASN A 128 10.63 8.05 12.76
CA ASN A 128 11.47 8.93 13.56
C ASN A 128 12.18 8.19 14.70
N ASN A 129 11.48 7.24 15.33
CA ASN A 129 12.01 6.43 16.41
C ASN A 129 12.72 5.16 15.88
N GLY A 130 12.64 4.88 14.58
CA GLY A 130 13.33 3.76 13.94
C GLY A 130 12.88 2.39 14.44
N PHE A 131 11.57 2.13 14.50
CA PHE A 131 11.09 0.79 14.89
C PHE A 131 9.89 0.31 14.08
N VAL A 132 9.74 -1.02 14.06
CA VAL A 132 8.54 -1.75 13.65
C VAL A 132 8.10 -2.60 14.84
N ALA A 133 6.84 -2.53 15.22
CA ALA A 133 6.32 -3.19 16.41
C ALA A 133 5.08 -4.03 16.08
N LYS A 134 5.00 -5.21 16.69
CA LYS A 134 3.83 -6.08 16.67
C LYS A 134 2.98 -5.78 17.90
N LEU A 135 1.90 -5.03 17.72
CA LEU A 135 0.93 -4.74 18.77
C LEU A 135 0.02 -5.96 18.97
N ASN A 136 -0.10 -6.45 20.20
CA ASN A 136 -1.11 -7.44 20.57
C ASN A 136 -2.43 -6.72 20.90
N LEU A 137 -3.36 -6.72 19.95
CA LEU A 137 -4.65 -6.04 20.08
C LEU A 137 -5.50 -6.68 21.16
N SER A 138 -5.58 -8.02 21.18
CA SER A 138 -6.40 -8.77 22.14
C SER A 138 -6.03 -8.40 23.58
N LYS A 139 -4.75 -8.54 23.94
CA LYS A 139 -4.26 -8.20 25.29
C LYS A 139 -4.42 -6.72 25.63
N THR A 140 -4.21 -5.84 24.66
CA THR A 140 -4.39 -4.39 24.87
C THR A 140 -5.85 -4.06 25.21
N ILE A 141 -6.80 -4.59 24.44
CA ILE A 141 -8.23 -4.39 24.66
C ILE A 141 -8.67 -4.99 26.00
N GLU A 142 -8.23 -6.22 26.31
CA GLU A 142 -8.53 -6.90 27.59
C GLU A 142 -8.03 -6.12 28.79
N SER A 143 -6.86 -5.47 28.68
CA SER A 143 -6.30 -4.65 29.76
C SER A 143 -7.11 -3.39 30.08
N LYS A 144 -8.05 -3.00 29.19
CA LYS A 144 -8.82 -1.74 29.27
C LYS A 144 -7.95 -0.48 29.40
N SER A 145 -6.69 -0.57 28.98
CA SER A 145 -5.72 0.52 28.99
C SER A 145 -5.50 1.02 27.57
N SER A 146 -5.22 2.32 27.43
CA SER A 146 -4.75 2.90 26.17
C SER A 146 -3.29 2.59 25.88
N LYS A 147 -2.56 2.04 26.86
CA LYS A 147 -1.17 1.64 26.70
C LYS A 147 -1.08 0.36 25.86
N PRO A 148 -0.30 0.39 24.77
CA PRO A 148 -0.17 -0.74 23.87
C PRO A 148 0.59 -1.90 24.51
N VAL A 149 0.10 -3.13 24.36
CA VAL A 149 0.85 -4.34 24.70
C VAL A 149 1.65 -4.77 23.47
N ILE A 150 2.96 -4.51 23.47
CA ILE A 150 3.85 -4.86 22.36
C ILE A 150 4.41 -6.27 22.55
N ASP A 151 4.21 -7.12 21.54
CA ASP A 151 4.66 -8.52 21.52
C ASP A 151 6.09 -8.65 21.00
N THR A 152 6.45 -7.87 19.99
CA THR A 152 7.78 -7.88 19.37
C THR A 152 8.11 -6.50 18.84
N THR A 153 9.38 -6.10 18.92
CA THR A 153 9.90 -4.88 18.31
C THR A 153 11.14 -5.20 17.48
N ILE A 154 11.20 -4.67 16.27
CA ILE A 154 12.37 -4.71 15.39
C ILE A 154 12.89 -3.28 15.27
N LEU A 155 14.15 -3.08 15.65
CA LEU A 155 14.81 -1.79 15.48
C LEU A 155 15.26 -1.64 14.03
N VAL A 156 14.88 -0.52 13.41
CA VAL A 156 15.22 -0.18 12.04
C VAL A 156 16.12 1.05 12.07
N ASN A 157 17.34 0.88 11.57
CA ASN A 157 18.25 2.00 11.40
C ASN A 157 17.76 2.86 10.22
N ALA A 158 16.99 3.90 10.50
CA ALA A 158 16.42 4.81 9.50
C ALA A 158 17.50 5.50 8.63
N LYS A 159 18.75 5.61 9.11
CA LYS A 159 19.86 6.12 8.29
C LYS A 159 20.31 5.12 7.22
N LYS A 160 20.33 3.82 7.55
CA LYS A 160 20.71 2.74 6.61
C LYS A 160 19.55 2.31 5.72
N PHE A 161 18.34 2.41 6.24
CA PHE A 161 17.11 2.04 5.54
C PHE A 161 16.06 3.12 5.74
N PRO A 162 16.16 4.29 5.04
CA PRO A 162 15.12 5.32 5.11
C PRO A 162 13.82 4.81 4.50
N TYR A 163 12.65 5.19 4.99
CA TYR A 163 11.40 4.75 4.36
C TYR A 163 10.27 5.74 4.57
N LEU A 164 9.35 5.77 3.60
CA LEU A 164 8.10 6.52 3.66
C LEU A 164 6.96 5.63 4.17
N SER A 165 6.89 4.40 3.65
CA SER A 165 5.99 3.36 4.12
C SER A 165 6.71 2.04 4.26
N LEU A 166 6.25 1.20 5.18
CA LEU A 166 6.90 -0.07 5.50
C LEU A 166 5.86 -1.18 5.69
N ASN A 167 6.11 -2.30 5.04
CA ASN A 167 5.42 -3.56 5.24
C ASN A 167 6.40 -4.60 5.76
N ILE A 168 5.89 -5.58 6.49
CA ILE A 168 6.66 -6.69 7.04
C ILE A 168 6.17 -8.03 6.50
N THR A 169 7.11 -8.96 6.33
CA THR A 169 6.89 -10.40 6.16
C THR A 169 7.68 -11.12 7.25
N ASN A 170 7.62 -12.44 7.33
CA ASN A 170 8.40 -13.18 8.32
C ASN A 170 9.90 -12.86 8.27
N ASP A 171 10.44 -12.74 7.04
CA ASP A 171 11.90 -12.69 6.86
C ASP A 171 12.39 -11.34 6.31
N ASN A 172 11.48 -10.42 5.94
CA ASN A 172 11.85 -9.19 5.24
C ASN A 172 11.02 -7.98 5.68
N LEU A 173 11.67 -6.80 5.64
CA LEU A 173 10.98 -5.51 5.60
C LEU A 173 10.95 -5.00 4.15
N ILE A 174 9.78 -4.56 3.70
CA ILE A 174 9.54 -4.06 2.34
C ILE A 174 9.05 -2.62 2.45
N ALA A 175 9.73 -1.68 1.79
CA ALA A 175 9.45 -0.26 1.94
C ALA A 175 9.33 0.47 0.61
N THR A 176 8.52 1.54 0.62
CA THR A 176 8.69 2.64 -0.33
C THR A 176 9.77 3.57 0.23
N PRO A 177 10.86 3.81 -0.52
CA PRO A 177 11.95 4.68 -0.06
C PRO A 177 11.61 6.15 -0.25
N TRP A 178 12.43 7.02 0.35
CA TRP A 178 12.46 8.42 -0.06
C TRP A 178 13.33 8.57 -1.31
N LEU A 179 12.87 9.30 -2.32
CA LEU A 179 13.59 9.50 -3.59
C LEU A 179 14.73 10.53 -3.52
N ASN A 180 15.12 10.94 -2.32
CA ASN A 180 16.41 11.59 -2.09
C ASN A 180 17.56 10.56 -1.86
N GLU A 181 17.23 9.26 -1.75
CA GLU A 181 18.22 8.20 -1.71
C GLU A 181 18.90 7.98 -3.06
N THR A 182 20.21 7.72 -3.04
CA THR A 182 21.00 7.36 -4.23
C THR A 182 21.51 5.91 -4.11
N PRO A 183 21.31 5.05 -5.12
CA PRO A 183 20.42 5.26 -6.26
C PRO A 183 18.95 5.31 -5.83
N GLN A 184 18.16 6.10 -6.56
CA GLN A 184 16.71 6.18 -6.40
C GLN A 184 16.08 4.82 -6.72
N SER A 185 15.03 4.48 -5.99
CA SER A 185 14.36 3.20 -6.14
C SER A 185 12.88 3.31 -5.88
N LEU A 186 12.09 2.42 -6.48
CA LEU A 186 10.65 2.44 -6.39
C LEU A 186 10.15 1.67 -5.16
N ILE A 187 10.77 0.52 -4.91
CA ILE A 187 10.57 -0.35 -3.74
C ILE A 187 11.94 -0.84 -3.31
N LYS A 188 12.13 -1.05 -2.01
CA LYS A 188 13.30 -1.75 -1.48
C LYS A 188 12.90 -2.78 -0.44
N LYS A 189 13.74 -3.79 -0.30
CA LYS A 189 13.56 -4.91 0.63
C LYS A 189 14.85 -5.15 1.38
N ILE A 190 14.76 -5.33 2.69
CA ILE A 190 15.86 -5.79 3.52
C ILE A 190 15.49 -7.13 4.16
N ASP A 191 16.39 -8.09 4.00
CA ASP A 191 16.33 -9.39 4.67
C ASP A 191 16.74 -9.24 6.13
N LEU A 192 15.94 -9.76 7.06
CA LEU A 192 16.15 -9.57 8.49
C LEU A 192 17.25 -10.46 9.07
N GLU A 193 17.60 -11.57 8.42
CA GLU A 193 18.60 -12.52 8.89
C GLU A 193 20.01 -12.10 8.45
N ASN A 194 20.19 -11.86 7.16
CA ASN A 194 21.50 -11.55 6.58
C ASN A 194 21.71 -10.06 6.29
N ASN A 195 20.70 -9.21 6.53
CA ASN A 195 20.74 -7.76 6.34
C ASN A 195 21.02 -7.33 4.89
N SER A 196 20.73 -8.20 3.91
CA SER A 196 20.91 -7.90 2.49
C SER A 196 19.83 -6.96 1.96
N LEU A 197 20.24 -5.97 1.17
CA LEU A 197 19.37 -4.93 0.61
C LEU A 197 19.16 -5.15 -0.88
N LYS A 198 17.90 -5.29 -1.31
CA LYS A 198 17.50 -5.27 -2.72
C LYS A 198 16.66 -4.03 -3.01
N LYS A 199 16.91 -3.40 -4.17
CA LYS A 199 16.18 -2.21 -4.64
C LYS A 199 15.62 -2.46 -6.04
N ILE A 200 14.42 -1.95 -6.32
CA ILE A 200 13.85 -1.89 -7.66
C ILE A 200 14.12 -0.52 -8.24
N LYS A 201 14.64 -0.45 -9.46
CA LYS A 201 14.82 0.82 -10.18
C LYS A 201 13.48 1.53 -10.39
N LEU A 202 13.52 2.84 -10.58
CA LEU A 202 12.32 3.61 -10.98
C LEU A 202 11.77 3.10 -12.31
N SER A 203 10.46 2.88 -12.35
CA SER A 203 9.71 2.49 -13.54
C SER A 203 8.22 2.78 -13.30
N PRO A 204 7.52 3.45 -14.23
CA PRO A 204 8.02 3.94 -15.52
C PRO A 204 9.01 5.10 -15.36
N THR A 205 9.95 5.29 -16.28
CA THR A 205 10.92 6.39 -16.21
C THR A 205 10.32 7.73 -16.63
N ILE A 206 10.83 8.84 -16.09
CA ILE A 206 10.46 10.21 -16.48
C ILE A 206 11.63 10.80 -17.25
N LYS A 207 11.35 11.36 -18.43
CA LYS A 207 12.39 11.94 -19.28
C LYS A 207 12.98 13.19 -18.61
N ASN A 208 14.31 13.35 -18.69
CA ASN A 208 15.04 14.46 -18.04
C ASN A 208 14.81 14.55 -16.52
N SER A 209 14.49 13.46 -15.82
CA SER A 209 14.12 13.47 -14.39
C SER A 209 15.19 14.06 -13.46
N ASN A 210 16.45 14.09 -13.90
CA ASN A 210 17.59 14.65 -13.16
C ASN A 210 17.48 16.16 -12.88
N ILE A 211 16.60 16.88 -13.59
CA ILE A 211 16.39 18.32 -13.33
C ILE A 211 15.37 18.57 -12.20
N LEU A 212 14.62 17.54 -11.79
CA LEU A 212 13.58 17.69 -10.77
C LEU A 212 14.16 17.51 -9.36
N PRO A 213 13.71 18.33 -8.39
CA PRO A 213 13.94 18.08 -6.98
C PRO A 213 13.39 16.72 -6.54
N SER A 214 14.00 16.13 -5.51
CA SER A 214 13.60 14.82 -4.98
C SER A 214 12.18 14.82 -4.42
N GLU A 215 11.71 15.95 -3.91
CA GLU A 215 10.35 16.15 -3.39
C GLU A 215 9.29 16.04 -4.49
N ILE A 216 9.59 16.59 -5.66
CA ILE A 216 8.72 16.49 -6.84
C ILE A 216 8.70 15.03 -7.33
N LEU A 217 9.87 14.39 -7.41
CA LEU A 217 9.95 12.97 -7.77
C LEU A 217 9.17 12.09 -6.79
N ASN A 218 9.31 12.31 -5.47
CA ASN A 218 8.54 11.59 -4.45
C ASN A 218 7.03 11.68 -4.69
N SER A 219 6.56 12.84 -5.14
CA SER A 219 5.15 13.06 -5.41
C SER A 219 4.71 12.37 -6.71
N LEU A 220 5.54 12.39 -7.76
CA LEU A 220 5.27 11.74 -9.05
C LEU A 220 5.27 10.21 -8.95
N TYR A 221 6.21 9.64 -8.20
CA TYR A 221 6.33 8.19 -7.96
C TYR A 221 5.62 7.71 -6.71
N SER A 222 4.78 8.56 -6.09
CA SER A 222 3.99 8.17 -4.94
C SER A 222 3.16 6.94 -5.27
N SER A 223 3.16 5.96 -4.38
CA SER A 223 2.47 4.69 -4.58
C SER A 223 2.01 4.08 -3.26
N SER A 224 0.96 3.28 -3.35
CA SER A 224 0.52 2.39 -2.26
C SER A 224 1.09 1.00 -2.51
N ILE A 225 1.68 0.38 -1.48
CA ILE A 225 2.16 -1.00 -1.53
C ILE A 225 1.43 -1.87 -0.51
N LYS A 226 1.08 -3.10 -0.90
CA LYS A 226 0.51 -4.12 -0.02
C LYS A 226 1.14 -5.48 -0.29
N VAL A 227 1.26 -6.28 0.76
CA VAL A 227 1.89 -7.60 0.71
C VAL A 227 0.87 -8.68 1.01
N ASN A 228 0.77 -9.68 0.13
CA ASN A 228 0.07 -10.93 0.43
C ASN A 228 0.86 -11.70 1.49
N GLN A 229 0.30 -11.84 2.69
CA GLN A 229 1.01 -12.51 3.79
C GLN A 229 1.21 -14.02 3.57
N GLN A 230 0.38 -14.66 2.74
CA GLN A 230 0.49 -16.09 2.45
C GLN A 230 1.57 -16.38 1.41
N THR A 231 1.67 -15.55 0.36
CA THR A 231 2.56 -15.81 -0.78
C THR A 231 3.81 -14.94 -0.81
N GLY A 232 3.87 -13.88 0.00
CA GLY A 232 4.93 -12.87 -0.04
C GLY A 232 4.88 -11.97 -1.27
N LYS A 233 3.89 -12.12 -2.16
CA LYS A 233 3.73 -11.26 -3.34
C LYS A 233 3.38 -9.83 -2.94
N ILE A 234 3.84 -8.88 -3.75
CA ILE A 234 3.70 -7.45 -3.47
C ILE A 234 2.90 -6.82 -4.61
N ALA A 235 1.82 -6.14 -4.26
CA ALA A 235 1.09 -5.27 -5.18
C ALA A 235 1.48 -3.82 -4.92
N GLN A 236 1.83 -3.09 -5.97
CA GLN A 236 2.12 -1.66 -5.93
C GLN A 236 1.18 -0.95 -6.88
N ALA A 237 0.43 0.03 -6.38
CA ALA A 237 -0.43 0.89 -7.21
C ALA A 237 0.13 2.31 -7.22
N MET A 238 0.45 2.82 -8.41
CA MET A 238 1.05 4.14 -8.58
C MET A 238 -0.02 5.22 -8.62
N TYR A 239 0.24 6.37 -7.99
CA TYR A 239 -0.76 7.43 -7.84
C TYR A 239 -0.96 8.25 -9.12
N ILE A 240 0.12 8.53 -9.85
CA ILE A 240 0.09 9.31 -11.09
C ILE A 240 0.01 8.40 -12.31
N PHE A 241 0.81 7.33 -12.32
CA PHE A 241 0.86 6.37 -13.42
C PHE A 241 -0.31 5.40 -13.34
N ASP A 242 -0.92 5.11 -14.49
CA ASP A 242 -2.01 4.17 -14.70
C ASP A 242 -1.52 2.72 -14.62
N ARG A 243 -0.83 2.37 -13.52
CA ARG A 243 -0.05 1.14 -13.40
C ARG A 243 -0.16 0.54 -12.01
N ILE A 244 -0.44 -0.76 -11.98
CA ILE A 244 -0.27 -1.62 -10.80
C ILE A 244 0.78 -2.67 -11.13
N ASN A 245 1.85 -2.72 -10.35
CA ASN A 245 2.89 -3.74 -10.50
C ASN A 245 2.67 -4.86 -9.48
N ILE A 246 2.83 -6.10 -9.91
CA ILE A 246 2.88 -7.28 -9.05
C ILE A 246 4.30 -7.83 -9.07
N TYR A 247 4.88 -7.97 -7.88
CA TYR A 247 6.21 -8.54 -7.69
C TYR A 247 6.12 -9.84 -6.88
N ASP A 248 7.05 -10.75 -7.14
CA ASP A 248 7.31 -11.87 -6.25
C ASP A 248 7.97 -11.41 -4.93
N ASN A 249 8.17 -12.34 -3.99
CA ASN A 249 8.84 -12.06 -2.72
C ASN A 249 10.31 -11.61 -2.90
N ASN A 250 10.91 -11.87 -4.07
CA ASN A 250 12.26 -11.47 -4.41
C ASN A 250 12.30 -10.10 -5.10
N LEU A 251 11.21 -9.34 -5.18
CA LEU A 251 11.14 -8.07 -5.92
C LEU A 251 11.35 -8.21 -7.44
N ASN A 252 11.20 -9.40 -8.01
CA ASN A 252 11.13 -9.55 -9.45
C ASN A 252 9.71 -9.22 -9.91
N ARG A 253 9.58 -8.34 -10.90
CA ARG A 253 8.28 -7.96 -11.44
C ARG A 253 7.72 -9.13 -12.23
N GLU A 254 6.60 -9.68 -11.78
CA GLU A 254 5.91 -10.75 -12.48
C GLU A 254 4.99 -10.18 -13.56
N ILE A 255 4.22 -9.13 -13.22
CA ILE A 255 3.15 -8.58 -14.06
C ILE A 255 3.01 -7.07 -13.83
N SER A 256 2.68 -6.34 -14.89
CA SER A 256 2.18 -4.95 -14.80
C SER A 256 0.77 -4.86 -15.38
N ILE A 257 -0.18 -4.44 -14.56
CA ILE A 257 -1.55 -4.15 -14.95
C ILE A 257 -1.62 -2.66 -15.32
N VAL A 258 -2.11 -2.34 -16.51
CA VAL A 258 -2.16 -0.97 -17.00
C VAL A 258 -3.54 -0.59 -17.55
N ASP A 259 -3.97 0.65 -17.30
CA ASP A 259 -5.23 1.21 -17.82
C ASP A 259 -5.08 2.68 -18.21
N GLY A 260 -4.79 2.94 -19.47
CA GLY A 260 -4.53 4.29 -19.99
C GLY A 260 -3.27 4.32 -20.83
N GLU A 261 -2.61 5.49 -20.84
CA GLU A 261 -1.44 5.76 -21.69
C GLU A 261 -0.20 6.14 -20.88
N ASN A 262 -0.39 6.74 -19.70
CA ASN A 262 0.73 7.32 -18.95
C ASN A 262 1.58 6.30 -18.17
N TRP A 263 1.45 5.00 -18.45
CA TRP A 263 2.15 3.90 -17.77
C TRP A 263 3.48 3.50 -18.44
N VAL A 264 3.79 4.07 -19.61
CA VAL A 264 5.02 3.81 -20.36
C VAL A 264 6.17 4.71 -19.90
N ASP A 265 7.39 4.25 -20.13
CA ASP A 265 8.60 5.03 -19.91
C ASP A 265 8.58 6.31 -20.75
N ASN A 266 9.11 7.39 -20.17
CA ASN A 266 9.26 8.71 -20.79
C ASN A 266 7.94 9.36 -21.26
N TYR A 267 6.78 8.90 -20.79
CA TYR A 267 5.50 9.56 -21.07
C TYR A 267 5.48 11.00 -20.57
N TYR A 268 6.01 11.23 -19.36
CA TYR A 268 6.22 12.57 -18.82
C TYR A 268 7.65 13.04 -19.10
N ASP A 269 7.78 14.32 -19.46
CA ASP A 269 9.07 15.03 -19.53
C ASP A 269 9.14 16.03 -18.39
N ALA A 270 10.20 15.94 -17.58
CA ALA A 270 10.47 16.84 -16.48
C ALA A 270 10.51 18.32 -16.89
N LYS A 271 10.87 18.61 -18.15
CA LYS A 271 10.91 19.99 -18.67
C LYS A 271 9.53 20.63 -18.78
N GLU A 272 8.47 19.83 -18.81
CA GLU A 272 7.08 20.28 -18.89
C GLU A 272 6.44 20.43 -17.49
N ILE A 273 7.15 20.04 -16.44
CA ILE A 273 6.66 20.08 -15.06
C ILE A 273 6.96 21.46 -14.47
N ASP A 274 5.94 22.32 -14.43
CA ASP A 274 6.05 23.58 -13.69
C ASP A 274 5.92 23.33 -12.18
N ILE A 275 7.07 23.32 -11.50
CA ILE A 275 7.21 23.16 -10.05
C ILE A 275 6.57 24.28 -9.22
N LYS A 276 6.30 25.45 -9.82
CA LYS A 276 5.62 26.58 -9.13
C LYS A 276 4.11 26.47 -9.23
N SER A 277 3.59 25.70 -10.18
CA SER A 277 2.18 25.37 -10.33
C SER A 277 1.83 24.07 -9.60
N ASN A 278 0.53 23.79 -9.44
CA ASN A 278 0.08 22.49 -8.96
C ASN A 278 0.02 21.46 -10.11
N PHE A 279 1.13 21.21 -10.79
CA PHE A 279 1.23 20.30 -11.96
C PHE A 279 0.58 18.94 -11.70
N ILE A 280 0.74 18.41 -10.49
CA ILE A 280 0.26 17.09 -10.08
C ILE A 280 -1.27 17.00 -10.18
N LYS A 281 -1.96 18.08 -9.84
CA LYS A 281 -3.42 18.16 -9.70
C LYS A 281 -4.16 17.56 -10.88
N ASP A 282 -3.78 17.96 -12.09
CA ASP A 282 -4.47 17.57 -13.33
C ASP A 282 -3.92 16.29 -13.96
N LYS A 283 -2.91 15.67 -13.33
CA LYS A 283 -2.23 14.47 -13.83
C LYS A 283 -2.50 13.22 -12.98
N VAL A 284 -3.28 13.36 -11.90
CA VAL A 284 -3.70 12.23 -11.08
C VAL A 284 -4.70 11.38 -11.85
N ASN A 285 -4.21 10.28 -12.43
CA ASN A 285 -5.05 9.26 -13.06
C ASN A 285 -4.81 7.87 -12.47
N GLY A 286 -3.78 7.62 -11.68
CA GLY A 286 -3.49 6.28 -11.14
C GLY A 286 -4.41 5.86 -10.00
N TYR A 287 -3.82 5.37 -8.92
CA TYR A 287 -4.53 4.72 -7.81
C TYR A 287 -4.08 5.27 -6.46
N SER A 288 -5.02 5.53 -5.56
CA SER A 288 -4.75 6.20 -4.29
C SER A 288 -4.49 5.23 -3.14
N ARG A 289 -5.12 4.05 -3.21
CA ARG A 289 -5.16 3.07 -2.12
C ARG A 289 -5.29 1.65 -2.65
N LEU A 290 -4.69 0.73 -1.90
CA LEU A 290 -4.84 -0.71 -2.07
C LEU A 290 -5.35 -1.35 -0.78
N THR A 291 -6.17 -2.38 -0.92
CA THR A 291 -6.31 -3.45 0.10
C THR A 291 -6.20 -4.79 -0.59
N VAL A 292 -5.70 -5.81 0.11
CA VAL A 292 -5.43 -7.12 -0.48
C VAL A 292 -5.94 -8.24 0.41
N SER A 293 -6.17 -9.38 -0.22
CA SER A 293 -6.49 -10.66 0.42
C SER A 293 -5.70 -11.77 -0.26
N ASN A 294 -5.90 -13.03 0.14
CA ASN A 294 -5.19 -14.15 -0.48
C ASN A 294 -5.49 -14.25 -1.98
N ASN A 295 -6.70 -13.88 -2.40
CA ASN A 295 -7.17 -14.05 -3.78
C ASN A 295 -7.27 -12.75 -4.57
N PHE A 296 -7.41 -11.60 -3.90
CA PHE A 296 -7.81 -10.36 -4.55
C PHE A 296 -6.88 -9.19 -4.22
N ILE A 297 -6.67 -8.34 -5.23
CA ILE A 297 -6.10 -7.01 -5.12
C ILE A 297 -7.23 -6.03 -5.43
N PHE A 298 -7.62 -5.21 -4.45
CA PHE A 298 -8.59 -4.13 -4.63
C PHE A 298 -7.84 -2.80 -4.72
N ALA A 299 -8.07 -2.06 -5.80
CA ALA A 299 -7.41 -0.79 -6.08
C ALA A 299 -8.42 0.33 -6.29
N LEU A 300 -8.34 1.37 -5.46
CA LEU A 300 -9.15 2.57 -5.59
C LEU A 300 -8.51 3.51 -6.61
N LYS A 301 -9.22 3.79 -7.69
CA LYS A 301 -8.81 4.75 -8.71
C LYS A 301 -8.77 6.15 -8.08
N SER A 302 -7.71 6.89 -8.36
CA SER A 302 -7.61 8.29 -7.96
C SER A 302 -8.37 9.14 -8.97
N THR A 303 -9.32 9.94 -8.49
CA THR A 303 -10.00 10.93 -9.35
C THR A 303 -9.85 12.30 -8.72
N TYR A 304 -8.85 13.06 -9.16
CA TYR A 304 -8.75 14.47 -8.77
C TYR A 304 -9.75 15.34 -9.55
N ASN A 305 -10.01 14.99 -10.83
CA ASN A 305 -10.77 15.81 -11.78
C ASN A 305 -12.19 15.30 -12.10
N SER A 306 -12.78 14.40 -11.31
CA SER A 306 -14.17 14.02 -11.58
C SER A 306 -15.12 15.12 -11.07
N SER A 307 -15.95 15.62 -11.98
CA SER A 307 -17.21 16.33 -11.67
C SER A 307 -18.15 15.52 -10.76
N GLN A 308 -17.80 14.25 -10.51
CA GLN A 308 -18.45 13.30 -9.63
C GLN A 308 -17.71 13.21 -8.29
N LYS A 309 -17.64 14.31 -7.54
CA LYS A 309 -16.97 14.36 -6.20
C LYS A 309 -17.49 13.32 -5.20
N ASN A 310 -18.59 12.64 -5.49
CA ASN A 310 -19.24 11.66 -4.64
C ASN A 310 -19.16 10.22 -5.17
N ILE A 311 -18.38 9.92 -6.21
CA ILE A 311 -18.26 8.57 -6.75
C ILE A 311 -16.82 8.08 -6.64
N SER A 312 -16.66 6.86 -6.16
CA SER A 312 -15.38 6.15 -6.09
C SER A 312 -15.41 4.90 -6.95
N GLU A 313 -14.31 4.63 -7.64
CA GLU A 313 -14.15 3.43 -8.46
C GLU A 313 -13.12 2.49 -7.84
N VAL A 314 -13.53 1.27 -7.51
CA VAL A 314 -12.66 0.21 -7.01
C VAL A 314 -12.55 -0.88 -8.06
N ARG A 315 -11.32 -1.16 -8.48
CA ARG A 315 -11.00 -2.20 -9.45
C ARG A 315 -10.39 -3.38 -8.74
N VAL A 316 -10.88 -4.58 -9.07
CA VAL A 316 -10.47 -5.81 -8.40
C VAL A 316 -9.82 -6.74 -9.39
N TYR A 317 -8.64 -7.22 -9.03
CA TYR A 317 -7.83 -8.15 -9.81
C TYR A 317 -7.48 -9.38 -9.00
N ASP A 318 -7.17 -10.49 -9.67
CA ASP A 318 -6.43 -11.59 -9.03
C ASP A 318 -4.92 -11.30 -8.99
N TRP A 319 -4.16 -12.13 -8.27
CA TRP A 319 -2.70 -12.03 -8.19
C TRP A 319 -1.95 -12.40 -9.48
N ARG A 320 -2.67 -12.77 -10.55
CA ARG A 320 -2.15 -12.94 -11.92
C ARG A 320 -2.53 -11.75 -12.82
N GLY A 321 -3.08 -10.69 -12.25
CA GLY A 321 -3.47 -9.48 -12.97
C GLY A 321 -4.73 -9.62 -13.83
N LYS A 322 -5.52 -10.70 -13.67
CA LYS A 322 -6.81 -10.85 -14.33
C LYS A 322 -7.83 -9.87 -13.71
N PRO A 323 -8.55 -9.08 -14.52
CA PRO A 323 -9.57 -8.16 -14.04
C PRO A 323 -10.83 -8.97 -13.67
N LEU A 324 -11.33 -8.78 -12.46
CA LEU A 324 -12.45 -9.53 -11.93
C LEU A 324 -13.69 -8.65 -11.81
N PHE A 325 -13.58 -7.59 -11.01
CA PHE A 325 -14.72 -6.73 -10.65
C PHE A 325 -14.40 -5.25 -10.86
N PHE A 326 -15.35 -4.55 -11.45
CA PHE A 326 -15.39 -3.09 -11.47
C PHE A 326 -16.51 -2.64 -10.55
N LEU A 327 -16.15 -2.01 -9.43
CA LEU A 327 -17.10 -1.60 -8.40
C LEU A 327 -17.20 -0.08 -8.40
N THR A 328 -18.41 0.43 -8.59
CA THR A 328 -18.70 1.86 -8.44
C THR A 328 -19.41 2.07 -7.11
N ILE A 329 -18.85 2.94 -6.27
CA ILE A 329 -19.36 3.27 -4.95
C ILE A 329 -19.86 4.72 -4.99
N ASN A 330 -21.11 4.96 -4.62
CA ASN A 330 -21.75 6.28 -4.62
C ASN A 330 -21.36 7.14 -3.40
N ASN A 331 -20.11 7.02 -2.96
CA ASN A 331 -19.53 7.79 -1.86
C ASN A 331 -18.05 8.09 -2.13
N PRO A 332 -17.49 9.19 -1.59
CA PRO A 332 -16.07 9.55 -1.68
C PRO A 332 -15.21 8.76 -0.67
N VAL A 333 -14.80 7.56 -1.09
CA VAL A 333 -13.97 6.64 -0.31
C VAL A 333 -12.56 7.20 -0.17
N LEU A 334 -12.10 7.34 1.08
CA LEU A 334 -10.74 7.73 1.42
C LEU A 334 -9.82 6.53 1.65
N ASP A 335 -10.33 5.52 2.34
CA ASP A 335 -9.62 4.29 2.66
C ASP A 335 -10.61 3.13 2.77
N PHE A 336 -10.14 1.90 2.63
CA PHE A 336 -11.00 0.73 2.67
C PHE A 336 -10.22 -0.52 3.12
N SER A 337 -10.97 -1.50 3.61
CA SER A 337 -10.45 -2.78 4.08
C SER A 337 -11.43 -3.89 3.68
N PHE A 338 -10.91 -5.06 3.33
CA PHE A 338 -11.71 -6.20 2.89
C PHE A 338 -11.60 -7.34 3.88
N ASP A 339 -12.75 -7.80 4.37
CA ASP A 339 -12.85 -8.98 5.20
C ASP A 339 -13.09 -10.22 4.33
N GLU A 340 -12.03 -11.01 4.15
CA GLU A 340 -12.07 -12.22 3.32
C GLU A 340 -12.99 -13.31 3.86
N LYS A 341 -13.26 -13.37 5.18
CA LYS A 341 -14.12 -14.40 5.78
C LYS A 341 -15.59 -14.15 5.47
N THR A 342 -16.02 -12.89 5.60
CA THR A 342 -17.42 -12.50 5.33
C THR A 342 -17.65 -12.00 3.91
N LYS A 343 -16.57 -11.87 3.12
CA LYS A 343 -16.56 -11.26 1.78
C LYS A 343 -17.18 -9.85 1.79
N THR A 344 -16.82 -9.05 2.79
CA THR A 344 -17.38 -7.71 2.98
C THR A 344 -16.30 -6.67 2.78
N LEU A 345 -16.56 -5.68 1.94
CA LEU A 345 -15.73 -4.49 1.80
C LEU A 345 -16.24 -3.42 2.77
N TYR A 346 -15.34 -2.85 3.56
CA TYR A 346 -15.61 -1.70 4.42
C TYR A 346 -14.89 -0.48 3.87
N ALA A 347 -15.58 0.64 3.73
CA ALA A 347 -15.03 1.87 3.18
C ALA A 347 -15.25 3.03 4.16
N LEU A 348 -14.24 3.86 4.30
CA LEU A 348 -14.29 5.12 5.03
C LEU A 348 -14.61 6.26 4.06
N ASP A 349 -15.77 6.88 4.24
CA ASP A 349 -16.18 8.10 3.56
C ASP A 349 -15.78 9.30 4.42
N HIS A 350 -14.83 10.08 3.94
CA HIS A 350 -14.26 11.19 4.69
C HIS A 350 -15.03 12.50 4.57
N ILE A 351 -15.88 12.65 3.55
CA ILE A 351 -16.64 13.88 3.32
C ILE A 351 -17.88 13.88 4.20
N ASN A 352 -18.56 12.73 4.23
CA ASN A 352 -19.78 12.57 5.01
C ASN A 352 -19.53 12.05 6.43
N ASP A 353 -18.26 11.75 6.75
CA ASP A 353 -17.85 11.11 8.00
C ASP A 353 -18.71 9.86 8.25
N LEU A 354 -18.61 8.88 7.32
CA LEU A 354 -19.36 7.62 7.36
C LEU A 354 -18.41 6.43 7.21
N ILE A 355 -18.81 5.30 7.78
CA ILE A 355 -18.25 4.00 7.42
C ILE A 355 -19.36 3.21 6.76
N LEU A 356 -19.05 2.66 5.59
CA LEU A 356 -19.98 1.92 4.75
C LEU A 356 -19.48 0.49 4.61
N LYS A 357 -20.40 -0.48 4.63
CA LYS A 357 -20.08 -1.88 4.33
C LYS A 357 -20.84 -2.36 3.11
N TYR A 358 -20.20 -3.24 2.34
CA TYR A 358 -20.72 -3.79 1.09
C TYR A 358 -20.49 -5.29 1.05
N GLY A 359 -21.57 -6.08 0.99
CA GLY A 359 -21.48 -7.53 0.82
C GLY A 359 -21.13 -7.90 -0.62
N LEU A 360 -20.04 -8.66 -0.82
CA LEU A 360 -19.56 -9.07 -2.14
C LEU A 360 -19.79 -10.56 -2.44
N ASN A 361 -20.47 -11.29 -1.54
CA ASN A 361 -20.71 -12.74 -1.67
C ASN A 361 -21.30 -13.13 -3.02
N GLU A 362 -22.34 -12.44 -3.50
CA GLU A 362 -22.96 -12.78 -4.79
C GLU A 362 -22.04 -12.54 -5.98
N ILE A 363 -21.27 -11.44 -5.96
CA ILE A 363 -20.35 -11.06 -7.03
C ILE A 363 -19.22 -12.09 -7.12
N ILE A 364 -18.66 -12.47 -5.97
CA ILE A 364 -17.57 -13.45 -5.89
C ILE A 364 -18.07 -14.85 -6.27
N ARG A 365 -19.26 -15.27 -5.81
CA ARG A 365 -19.86 -16.56 -6.20
C ARG A 365 -20.09 -16.66 -7.71
N LYS A 366 -20.59 -15.59 -8.34
CA LYS A 366 -20.75 -15.55 -9.80
C LYS A 366 -19.43 -15.73 -10.53
N TRP A 367 -18.34 -15.15 -10.03
CA TRP A 367 -17.02 -15.35 -10.61
C TRP A 367 -16.48 -16.77 -10.42
N GLN A 368 -16.67 -17.39 -9.24
CA GLN A 368 -16.14 -18.74 -8.97
C GLN A 368 -16.84 -19.85 -9.76
N ASN A 369 -18.09 -19.63 -10.18
CA ASN A 369 -18.87 -20.60 -10.94
C ASN A 369 -18.66 -20.50 -12.46
N ASN A 370 -17.70 -19.68 -12.91
CA ASN A 370 -17.26 -19.56 -14.31
C ASN A 370 -15.76 -19.83 -14.39
#